data_AF-A0A367JSK4-F1
#
_entry.id   AF-A0A367JSK4-F1
#
_cell.length_a   1.000
_cell.length_b   1.000
_cell.length_c   1.000
_cell.angle_alpha   90.00
_cell.angle_beta   90.00
_cell.angle_gamma   90.00
#
_symmetry.space_group_name_H-M   'P 1'
#
loop_
_entity.id
_entity.type
_entity.pdbx_description
1 polymer ?
#
loop_
_entity_poly.entity_id
_entity_poly.type
_entity_poly.pdbx_seq_one_letter_code
_entity_poly.pdbx_strand_id
1 'polypeptide(L)' 'SHVESGESVHNIECSAAMNTVAWSPKDYHLAYAGDELASDGKYAGNLKIFSMKDPRDSV' A
#
# COMPACT_ATOMS: atom_id res chain seq x y z
N SER A 1 -2.00 -10.45 -16.44
CA SER A 1 -0.74 -10.07 -15.78
C SER A 1 -0.42 -8.66 -16.25
N HIS A 2 -0.37 -7.65 -15.37
CA HIS A 2 -0.09 -6.25 -15.75
C HIS A 2 1.38 -5.86 -15.53
N VAL A 3 2.24 -6.81 -15.15
CA VAL A 3 3.68 -6.56 -15.02
C VAL A 3 4.32 -6.32 -16.40
N GLU A 4 3.79 -6.98 -17.43
CA GLU A 4 4.36 -6.97 -18.78
C GLU A 4 4.25 -5.62 -19.49
N SER A 5 3.25 -4.80 -19.16
CA SER A 5 3.10 -3.46 -19.76
C SER A 5 4.05 -2.42 -19.16
N GLY A 6 4.56 -2.66 -17.94
CA GLY A 6 5.36 -1.68 -17.20
C GLY A 6 4.60 -0.40 -16.82
N GLU A 7 3.27 -0.40 -16.94
CA GLU A 7 2.43 0.76 -16.65
C GLU A 7 2.28 0.97 -15.14
N SER A 8 2.32 2.23 -14.70
CA SER A 8 2.01 2.60 -13.32
C SER A 8 0.48 2.67 -13.12
N VAL A 9 -0.07 1.73 -12.36
CA VAL A 9 -1.53 1.61 -12.14
C VAL A 9 -2.00 2.38 -10.90
N HIS A 10 -1.19 2.42 -9.83
CA HIS A 10 -1.55 3.06 -8.57
C HIS A 10 -0.37 3.84 -7.98
N ASN A 11 -0.66 5.04 -7.47
CA ASN A 11 0.26 5.85 -6.68
C ASN A 11 -0.37 6.15 -5.31
N ILE A 12 0.32 5.80 -4.23
CA ILE A 12 -0.14 5.98 -2.86
C ILE A 12 0.72 7.05 -2.22
N GLU A 13 0.12 8.22 -1.94
CA GLU A 13 0.81 9.29 -1.24
C GLU A 13 1.15 8.88 0.21
N CYS A 14 2.41 9.10 0.59
CA CYS A 14 2.93 8.75 1.90
C CYS A 14 3.51 10.01 2.57
N SER A 15 3.28 10.14 3.87
CA SER A 15 3.77 11.24 4.70
C SER A 15 5.21 11.02 5.20
N ALA A 16 5.74 9.80 5.03
CA ALA A 16 7.06 9.40 5.50
C ALA A 16 7.64 8.29 4.60
N ALA A 17 8.92 7.97 4.82
CA ALA A 17 9.59 6.86 4.15
C ALA A 17 8.97 5.51 4.58
N MET A 18 8.58 4.70 3.59
CA MET A 18 8.01 3.37 3.81
C MET A 18 9.11 2.33 3.75
N ASN A 19 9.28 1.59 4.84
CA ASN A 19 10.40 0.67 5.02
C ASN A 19 10.01 -0.77 4.67
N THR A 20 8.70 -1.07 4.66
CA THR A 20 8.19 -2.41 4.36
C THR A 20 6.84 -2.37 3.63
N VAL A 21 6.68 -3.28 2.68
CA VAL A 21 5.46 -3.51 1.92
C VAL A 21 5.23 -5.01 1.76
N ALA A 22 3.97 -5.45 1.82
CA ALA A 22 3.60 -6.86 1.66
C ALA A 22 2.22 -7.02 1.04
N TRP A 23 2.08 -7.98 0.12
CA TRP A 23 0.83 -8.31 -0.55
C TRP A 23 0.09 -9.44 0.18
N SER A 24 -1.25 -9.37 0.21
CA SER A 24 -2.07 -10.54 0.52
C SER A 24 -1.97 -11.55 -0.63
N PRO A 25 -1.84 -12.85 -0.35
CA PRO A 25 -1.76 -13.87 -1.40
C PRO A 25 -3.11 -14.16 -2.06
N LYS A 26 -4.22 -13.75 -1.44
CA LYS A 26 -5.58 -14.07 -1.87
C LYS A 26 -6.28 -12.88 -2.53
N ASP A 27 -6.15 -11.72 -1.91
CA ASP A 27 -6.93 -10.53 -2.23
C ASP A 27 -5.98 -9.41 -2.68
N TYR A 28 -6.51 -8.42 -3.39
CA TYR A 28 -5.73 -7.24 -3.79
C TYR A 28 -5.58 -6.23 -2.64
N HIS A 29 -4.99 -6.72 -1.54
CA HIS A 29 -4.61 -5.93 -0.39
C HIS A 29 -3.09 -5.77 -0.34
N LEU A 30 -2.66 -4.53 -0.12
CA LEU A 30 -1.26 -4.15 0.08
C LEU A 30 -1.12 -3.56 1.47
N ALA A 31 -0.38 -4.26 2.33
CA ALA A 31 0.03 -3.73 3.63
C ALA A 31 1.34 -2.95 3.47
N TYR A 32 1.43 -1.78 4.09
CA TYR A 32 2.63 -0.95 4.08
C TYR A 32 2.80 -0.23 5.42
N ALA A 33 4.05 -0.07 5.83
CA ALA A 33 4.41 0.60 7.08
C ALA A 33 5.75 1.34 6.93
N GLY A 34 5.94 2.36 7.77
CA GLY A 34 7.13 3.20 7.74
C GLY A 34 7.26 4.04 9.00
N ASP A 35 8.10 5.06 8.91
CA ASP A 35 8.50 5.89 10.05
C ASP A 35 7.61 7.13 10.22
N GLU A 36 6.30 7.00 10.01
CA GLU A 36 5.37 8.13 10.20
C GLU A 36 5.44 8.61 11.66
N LEU A 37 5.58 9.92 11.84
CA LEU A 37 5.55 10.56 13.15
C LEU A 37 4.16 11.11 13.43
N ALA A 38 3.70 10.94 14.65
CA ALA A 38 2.52 11.65 15.16
C ALA A 38 2.85 13.13 15.39
N SER A 39 1.81 13.93 15.63
CA SER A 39 1.96 15.37 15.89
C SER A 39 2.79 15.69 17.14
N ASP A 40 2.95 14.74 18.06
CA ASP A 40 3.79 14.84 19.25
C ASP A 40 5.27 14.47 19.00
N GLY A 41 5.64 14.20 17.75
CA GLY A 41 7.00 13.87 17.32
C GLY A 41 7.42 12.43 17.61
N LYS A 42 6.53 11.56 18.11
CA LYS A 42 6.80 10.13 18.33
C LYS A 42 6.43 9.31 17.11
N TYR A 43 7.04 8.13 16.98
CA TYR A 43 6.65 7.16 15.97
C TYR A 43 5.17 6.78 16.14
N ALA A 44 4.39 6.99 15.08
CA ALA A 44 2.97 6.67 15.05
C ALA A 44 2.74 5.15 15.00
N GLY A 45 3.74 4.36 14.60
CA GLY A 45 3.63 2.91 14.46
C GLY A 45 2.52 2.53 13.46
N ASN A 46 2.45 3.25 12.35
CA ASN A 46 1.36 3.14 11.40
C ASN A 46 1.53 1.89 10.51
N LEU A 47 0.57 0.97 10.62
CA LEU A 47 0.34 -0.07 9.62
C LEU A 47 -0.90 0.35 8.81
N LYS A 48 -0.73 0.53 7.50
CA LYS A 48 -1.83 0.89 6.61
C LYS A 48 -2.08 -0.24 5.61
N ILE A 49 -3.35 -0.42 5.23
CA ILE A 49 -3.79 -1.41 4.25
C ILE A 49 -4.45 -0.66 3.11
N PHE A 50 -3.89 -0.79 1.91
CA PHE A 50 -4.50 -0.33 0.68
C PHE A 50 -5.26 -1.48 0.02
N SER A 51 -6.53 -1.24 -0.28
CA SER A 51 -7.41 -2.24 -0.92
C SER A 51 -7.73 -1.79 -2.33
N MET A 52 -7.38 -2.61 -3.31
CA MET A 52 -7.76 -2.42 -4.70
C MET A 52 -9.00 -3.25 -4.99
N LYS A 53 -9.91 -2.71 -5.80
CA LYS A 53 -11.00 -3.53 -6.36
C LYS A 53 -10.41 -4.58 -7.27
N ASP A 54 -10.83 -5.82 -7.09
CA ASP A 54 -10.51 -6.88 -8.02
C ASP A 54 -11.16 -6.55 -9.37
N PRO A 55 -10.38 -6.42 -10.46
CA PRO A 55 -10.95 -6.22 -11.79
C PRO A 55 -11.89 -7.36 -12.23
N ARG A 56 -11.74 -8.55 -11.63
CA ARG A 56 -12.56 -9.76 -11.90
C ARG A 56 -13.89 -9.76 -11.15
N ASP A 57 -14.06 -8.98 -10.09
CA ASP A 57 -15.35 -8.84 -9.39
C ASP A 57 -16.32 -7.91 -10.13
N SER A 58 -15.91 -7.37 -11.28
CA SER A 58 -16.70 -6.43 -12.09
C SER A 58 -17.43 -7.09 -13.28
N VAL A 59 -17.44 -8.43 -13.37
CA VAL A 59 -18.16 -9.22 -14.40
C VAL A 59 -19.40 -9.90 -13.86
#